data_AF-G8JVZ9-F1
#
_entry.id   AF-G8JVZ9-F1
#
_cell.length_a   1.000
_cell.length_b   1.000
_cell.length_c   1.000
_cell.angle_alpha   90.00
_cell.angle_beta   90.00
_cell.angle_gamma   90.00
#
_symmetry.space_group_name_H-M   'P 1'
#
loop_
_entity.id
_entity.type
_entity.pdbx_description
1 polymer ?
#
loop_
_entity_poly.entity_id
_entity_poly.type
_entity_poly.pdbx_seq_one_letter_code
_entity_poly.pdbx_strand_id
1 'polypeptide(L)'
;MDTIHLQEEYEALTRELLEELGKLYLLQNDSGVLDPVDFEAYIQQQFAIIMNGATTSLSPGNILYERLRQLRTLNHTKDKGVLEQLETQWNLIQKFTEARTKYTQLVKETKLNYNQLKARQYIQDQNLQTSREDPKTTQLHELLLTLIIQGGYQGTSDKIDQWLQDLTT
;
A
#
# COMPACT_ATOMS: atom_id res chain seq x y z
N MET A 1 19.78 -40.95 -13.50
CA MET A 1 20.74 -40.49 -12.47
C MET A 1 20.55 -38.99 -12.35
N ASP A 2 20.24 -38.50 -11.15
CA ASP A 2 20.01 -37.08 -10.91
C ASP A 2 21.32 -36.31 -11.00
N THR A 3 21.67 -35.92 -12.22
CA THR A 3 22.85 -35.09 -12.53
C THR A 3 22.75 -33.68 -11.94
N ILE A 4 21.58 -33.29 -11.43
CA ILE A 4 21.32 -31.99 -10.82
C ILE A 4 22.03 -31.90 -9.46
N HIS A 5 21.86 -32.91 -8.58
CA HIS A 5 22.54 -32.90 -7.27
C HIS A 5 24.06 -32.95 -7.39
N LEU A 6 24.58 -33.75 -8.31
CA LEU A 6 26.03 -33.79 -8.57
C LEU A 6 26.55 -32.44 -9.10
N GLN A 7 25.75 -31.73 -9.90
CA GLN A 7 26.13 -30.41 -10.41
C GLN A 7 26.13 -29.37 -9.28
N GLU A 8 25.11 -29.37 -8.42
CA GLU A 8 25.03 -28.46 -7.26
C GLU A 8 26.19 -28.68 -6.29
N GLU A 9 26.53 -29.94 -6.00
CA GLU A 9 27.68 -30.29 -5.17
C GLU A 9 29.00 -29.85 -5.81
N TYR A 10 29.16 -30.03 -7.13
CA TYR A 10 30.34 -29.60 -7.86
C TYR A 10 30.49 -28.07 -7.87
N GLU A 11 29.40 -27.33 -8.07
CA GLU A 11 29.38 -25.87 -8.02
C GLU A 11 29.73 -25.35 -6.61
N ALA A 12 29.20 -25.97 -5.56
CA ALA A 12 29.52 -25.63 -4.18
C ALA A 12 31.01 -25.86 -3.87
N LEU A 13 31.54 -27.04 -4.25
CA LEU A 13 32.93 -27.41 -3.98
C LEU A 13 33.92 -26.53 -4.76
N THR A 14 33.60 -26.22 -6.02
CA THR A 14 34.45 -25.32 -6.82
C THR A 14 34.46 -23.90 -6.25
N ARG A 15 33.35 -23.40 -5.72
CA ARG A 15 33.30 -22.13 -5.01
C ARG A 15 34.15 -22.16 -3.75
N GLU A 16 33.99 -23.18 -2.91
CA GLU A 16 34.76 -23.34 -1.67
C GLU A 16 36.27 -23.40 -1.96
N LEU A 17 36.66 -24.15 -3.00
CA LEU A 17 38.06 -24.23 -3.43
C LEU A 17 38.62 -22.86 -3.86
N LEU A 18 37.85 -22.07 -4.64
CA LEU A 18 38.27 -20.73 -5.06
C LEU A 18 38.42 -19.79 -3.86
N GLU A 19 37.51 -19.87 -2.90
CA GLU A 19 37.56 -19.06 -1.68
C GLU A 19 38.79 -19.41 -0.83
N GLU A 20 39.07 -20.69 -0.61
CA GLU A 20 40.24 -21.12 0.16
C GLU A 20 41.57 -20.79 -0.56
N LEU A 21 41.63 -20.95 -1.89
CA LEU A 21 42.80 -20.53 -2.68
C LEU A 21 43.00 -19.01 -2.63
N GLY A 22 41.91 -18.24 -2.68
CA GLY A 22 41.95 -16.79 -2.54
C GLY A 22 42.49 -16.37 -1.18
N LYS A 23 42.00 -16.97 -0.09
CA LYS A 23 42.51 -16.74 1.27
C LYS A 23 43.98 -17.11 1.41
N LEU A 24 44.38 -18.27 0.87
CA LEU A 24 45.76 -18.73 0.88
C LEU A 24 46.69 -17.74 0.16
N TYR A 25 46.28 -17.24 -1.01
CA TYR A 25 47.04 -16.26 -1.78
C TYR A 25 47.24 -14.94 -1.01
N LEU A 26 46.20 -14.48 -0.32
CA LEU A 26 46.28 -13.26 0.50
C LEU A 26 47.21 -13.45 1.71
N LEU A 27 47.10 -14.60 2.38
CA LEU A 27 48.00 -14.99 3.48
C LEU A 27 49.46 -15.10 3.02
N GLN A 28 49.70 -15.61 1.81
CA GLN A 28 51.06 -15.78 1.28
C GLN A 28 51.73 -14.46 0.90
N ASN A 29 50.96 -13.45 0.49
CA ASN A 29 51.49 -12.18 -0.02
C ASN A 29 51.51 -11.05 1.02
N ASP A 30 51.31 -11.36 2.31
CA ASP A 30 51.17 -10.38 3.41
C ASP A 30 50.20 -9.22 3.06
N SER A 31 49.26 -9.51 2.17
CA SER A 31 48.26 -8.55 1.71
C SER A 31 47.16 -8.57 2.76
N GLY A 32 47.04 -7.49 3.52
CA GLY A 32 46.07 -7.37 4.61
C GLY A 32 44.64 -7.67 4.17
N VAL A 33 43.75 -7.79 5.17
CA VAL A 33 42.33 -8.13 5.01
C VAL A 33 41.69 -7.34 3.86
N LEU A 34 41.39 -8.01 2.75
CA LEU A 34 40.54 -7.43 1.70
C LEU A 34 39.14 -7.17 2.27
N ASP A 35 38.48 -6.12 1.78
CA ASP A 35 37.06 -5.95 2.01
C ASP A 35 36.33 -7.23 1.55
N PRO A 36 35.51 -7.86 2.41
CA PRO A 36 34.73 -9.04 2.05
C PRO A 36 33.95 -8.88 0.74
N VAL A 37 33.50 -7.66 0.41
CA VAL A 37 32.75 -7.38 -0.81
C VAL A 37 33.64 -7.50 -2.06
N ASP A 38 34.85 -6.94 -2.01
CA ASP A 38 35.80 -6.99 -3.12
C ASP A 38 36.32 -8.42 -3.34
N PHE A 39 36.53 -9.16 -2.25
CA PHE A 39 36.91 -10.57 -2.32
C PHE A 39 35.80 -11.43 -2.94
N GLU A 40 34.55 -11.23 -2.53
CA GLU A 40 33.42 -11.95 -3.13
C GLU A 40 33.26 -11.62 -4.61
N ALA A 41 33.40 -10.35 -5.00
CA ALA A 41 33.36 -9.93 -6.40
C ALA A 41 34.46 -10.62 -7.24
N TYR A 42 35.67 -10.74 -6.70
CA TYR A 42 36.76 -11.47 -7.33
C TYR A 42 36.41 -12.95 -7.54
N ILE A 43 35.90 -13.63 -6.52
CA ILE A 43 35.50 -15.05 -6.60
C ILE A 43 34.39 -15.24 -7.64
N GLN A 44 33.37 -14.38 -7.64
CA GLN A 44 32.29 -14.41 -8.63
C GLN A 44 32.83 -14.23 -10.06
N GLN A 45 33.80 -13.33 -10.25
CA GLN A 45 34.43 -13.12 -11.54
C GLN A 45 35.23 -14.35 -12.01
N GLN A 46 36.03 -14.97 -11.13
CA GLN A 46 36.77 -16.19 -11.46
C GLN A 46 35.84 -17.33 -11.85
N PHE A 47 34.75 -17.50 -11.10
CA PHE A 47 33.74 -18.50 -11.40
C PHE A 47 33.10 -18.25 -12.78
N ALA A 48 32.74 -16.99 -13.09
CA ALA A 48 32.20 -16.63 -14.39
C ALA A 48 33.17 -16.91 -15.55
N ILE A 49 34.48 -16.67 -15.36
CA ILE A 49 35.51 -16.98 -16.36
C ILE A 49 35.58 -18.49 -16.62
N ILE A 50 35.59 -19.31 -15.56
CA ILE A 50 35.63 -20.78 -15.66
C ILE A 50 34.40 -21.29 -16.42
N MET A 51 33.20 -20.81 -16.05
CA MET A 51 31.95 -21.21 -16.69
C MET A 51 31.87 -20.76 -18.15
N ASN A 52 32.35 -19.55 -18.47
CA ASN A 52 32.43 -19.07 -19.85
C ASN A 52 33.44 -19.88 -20.69
N GLY A 53 34.59 -20.25 -20.11
CA GLY A 53 35.56 -21.13 -20.76
C GLY A 53 34.96 -22.51 -21.06
N ALA A 54 34.30 -23.11 -20.07
CA ALA A 54 33.64 -24.40 -20.22
C ALA A 54 32.57 -24.37 -21.32
N THR A 55 31.75 -23.33 -21.36
CA THR A 55 30.66 -23.23 -22.34
C THR A 55 31.09 -22.85 -23.75
N THR A 56 32.20 -22.12 -23.91
CA THR A 56 32.74 -21.76 -25.25
C THR A 56 33.54 -22.89 -25.89
N SER A 57 34.09 -23.81 -25.09
CA SER A 57 34.84 -24.98 -25.58
C SER A 57 33.96 -26.09 -26.18
N LEU A 58 32.63 -26.02 -25.98
CA LEU A 58 31.69 -27.03 -26.46
C LEU A 58 31.46 -26.88 -27.97
N SER A 59 31.78 -27.93 -28.73
CA SER A 59 31.54 -27.96 -30.18
C SER A 59 30.07 -28.25 -30.54
N PRO A 60 29.58 -27.71 -31.67
CA PRO A 60 28.26 -28.08 -32.21
C PRO A 60 28.16 -29.59 -32.45
N GLY A 61 27.06 -30.21 -32.02
CA GLY A 61 26.85 -31.67 -32.11
C GLY A 61 27.12 -32.44 -30.81
N ASN A 62 27.70 -31.80 -29.79
CA ASN A 62 27.78 -32.38 -28.44
C ASN A 62 26.41 -32.32 -27.73
N ILE A 63 26.02 -33.38 -27.03
CA ILE A 63 24.77 -33.46 -26.24
C ILE A 63 24.71 -32.32 -25.19
N LEU A 64 25.86 -32.00 -24.57
CA LEU A 64 25.97 -30.91 -23.60
C LEU A 64 25.79 -29.53 -24.23
N TYR A 65 26.23 -29.36 -25.48
CA TYR A 65 26.02 -28.12 -26.23
C TYR A 65 24.53 -27.88 -26.51
N GLU A 66 23.81 -28.90 -26.99
CA GLU A 66 22.37 -28.78 -27.23
C GLU A 66 21.60 -28.56 -25.92
N ARG A 67 22.00 -29.23 -24.83
CA ARG A 67 21.41 -29.00 -23.51
C ARG A 67 21.64 -27.56 -23.02
N LEU A 68 22.84 -27.04 -23.16
CA LEU A 68 23.17 -25.65 -22.81
C LEU A 68 22.35 -24.67 -23.65
N ARG A 69 22.20 -24.93 -24.96
CA ARG A 69 21.39 -24.12 -25.86
C ARG A 69 19.93 -24.09 -25.41
N GLN A 70 19.35 -25.25 -25.07
CA GLN A 70 17.99 -25.34 -24.53
C GLN A 70 17.84 -24.53 -23.24
N LEU A 71 18.77 -24.68 -22.30
CA LEU A 71 18.75 -23.93 -21.03
C LEU A 71 18.86 -22.42 -21.27
N ARG A 72 19.73 -21.96 -22.17
CA ARG A 72 19.83 -20.54 -22.55
C ARG A 72 18.53 -20.01 -23.14
N THR A 73 17.90 -20.77 -24.05
CA THR A 73 16.61 -20.36 -24.63
C THR A 73 15.50 -20.30 -23.57
N LEU A 74 15.46 -21.27 -22.65
CA LEU A 74 14.49 -21.31 -21.57
C LEU A 74 14.71 -20.18 -20.56
N ASN A 75 15.97 -19.82 -20.28
CA ASN A 75 16.27 -18.70 -19.41
C ASN A 75 15.81 -17.38 -20.05
N HIS A 76 16.16 -17.16 -21.32
CA HIS A 76 15.75 -15.97 -22.05
C HIS A 76 14.21 -15.82 -22.15
N THR A 77 13.47 -16.91 -22.31
CA THR A 77 11.99 -16.84 -22.33
C THR A 77 11.42 -16.50 -20.95
N LYS A 78 11.99 -17.05 -19.88
CA LYS A 78 11.60 -16.70 -18.51
C LYS A 78 11.93 -15.24 -18.18
N ASP A 79 13.13 -14.77 -18.54
CA ASP A 79 13.55 -13.38 -18.33
C ASP A 79 12.60 -12.41 -19.01
N LYS A 80 12.21 -12.71 -20.25
CA LYS A 80 11.19 -11.92 -20.97
C LYS A 80 9.86 -11.88 -20.21
N GLY A 81 9.39 -13.03 -19.70
CA GLY A 81 8.16 -13.10 -18.91
C GLY A 81 8.23 -12.30 -17.60
N VAL A 82 9.39 -12.30 -16.94
CA VAL A 82 9.62 -11.49 -15.72
C VAL A 82 9.59 -9.99 -16.06
N LEU A 83 10.23 -9.57 -17.15
CA LEU A 83 10.21 -8.17 -17.58
C LEU A 83 8.80 -7.69 -17.91
N GLU A 84 8.01 -8.52 -18.63
CA GLU A 84 6.60 -8.22 -18.91
C GLU A 84 5.80 -8.08 -17.60
N GLN A 85 5.99 -8.97 -16.63
CA GLN A 85 5.34 -8.87 -15.32
C GLN A 85 5.73 -7.59 -14.58
N LEU A 86 7.02 -7.24 -14.56
CA LEU A 86 7.50 -6.00 -13.92
C LEU A 86 6.89 -4.76 -14.58
N GLU A 87 6.75 -4.76 -15.91
CA GLU A 87 6.09 -3.68 -16.63
C GLU A 87 4.60 -3.57 -16.25
N THR A 88 3.89 -4.70 -16.16
CA THR A 88 2.49 -4.67 -15.71
C THR A 88 2.35 -4.16 -14.27
N GLN A 89 3.24 -4.56 -13.37
CA GLN A 89 3.26 -4.10 -11.99
C GLN A 89 3.56 -2.60 -11.90
N TRP A 90 4.53 -2.12 -12.67
CA TRP A 90 4.85 -0.71 -12.76
C TRP A 90 3.65 0.12 -13.22
N ASN A 91 2.96 -0.34 -14.27
CA ASN A 91 1.74 0.31 -14.78
C ASN A 91 0.61 0.33 -13.73
N LEU A 92 0.45 -0.73 -12.94
CA LEU A 92 -0.52 -0.76 -11.84
C LEU A 92 -0.16 0.24 -10.74
N ILE A 93 1.12 0.34 -10.37
CA ILE A 93 1.60 1.32 -9.39
C ILE A 93 1.30 2.73 -9.89
N GLN A 94 1.56 3.02 -11.17
CA GLN A 94 1.27 4.33 -11.74
C GLN A 94 -0.23 4.66 -11.71
N LYS A 95 -1.10 3.71 -12.11
CA LYS A 95 -2.56 3.90 -12.01
C LYS A 95 -3.00 4.11 -10.57
N PHE A 96 -2.41 3.39 -9.62
CA PHE A 96 -2.72 3.53 -8.20
C PHE A 96 -2.27 4.89 -7.66
N THR A 97 -1.09 5.38 -8.04
CA THR A 97 -0.62 6.71 -7.61
C THR A 97 -1.50 7.82 -8.18
N GLU A 98 -1.92 7.72 -9.45
CA GLU A 98 -2.88 8.65 -10.06
C GLU A 98 -4.27 8.61 -9.39
N ALA A 99 -4.76 7.42 -9.04
CA ALA A 99 -6.03 7.29 -8.30
C ALA A 99 -5.90 7.87 -6.88
N ARG A 100 -4.76 7.64 -6.23
CA ARG A 100 -4.47 8.15 -4.88
C ARG A 100 -4.40 9.68 -4.86
N THR A 101 -3.77 10.32 -5.85
CA THR A 101 -3.72 11.79 -5.92
C THR A 101 -5.13 12.37 -6.08
N LYS A 102 -5.95 11.82 -6.98
CA LYS A 102 -7.37 12.22 -7.13
C LYS A 102 -8.16 12.03 -5.83
N TYR A 103 -7.99 10.89 -5.16
CA TYR A 103 -8.64 10.64 -3.87
C TYR A 103 -8.22 11.67 -2.81
N THR A 104 -6.93 11.99 -2.71
CA THR A 104 -6.46 13.00 -1.75
C THR A 104 -6.99 14.40 -2.03
N GLN A 105 -7.20 14.77 -3.29
CA GLN A 105 -7.86 16.03 -3.66
C GLN A 105 -9.32 16.02 -3.21
N LEU A 106 -10.05 14.94 -3.52
CA LEU A 106 -11.45 14.78 -3.11
C LEU A 106 -11.63 14.83 -1.58
N VAL A 107 -10.73 14.21 -0.82
CA VAL A 107 -10.74 14.28 0.65
C VAL A 107 -10.53 15.70 1.16
N LYS A 108 -9.65 16.49 0.52
CA LYS A 108 -9.44 17.90 0.89
C LYS A 108 -10.68 18.75 0.62
N GLU A 109 -11.29 18.58 -0.54
CA GLU A 109 -12.52 19.30 -0.94
C GLU A 109 -13.70 18.94 -0.03
N THR A 110 -13.94 17.65 0.20
CA THR A 110 -15.02 17.17 1.07
C THR A 110 -14.83 17.61 2.52
N LYS A 111 -13.59 17.65 3.04
CA LYS A 111 -13.29 18.20 4.37
C LYS A 111 -13.65 19.68 4.47
N LEU A 112 -13.37 20.47 3.43
CA LEU A 112 -13.71 21.89 3.39
C LEU A 112 -15.24 22.07 3.38
N ASN A 113 -15.95 21.32 2.54
CA ASN A 113 -17.42 21.34 2.47
C ASN A 113 -18.06 20.90 3.80
N TYR A 114 -17.54 19.84 4.42
CA TYR A 114 -18.00 19.36 5.73
C TYR A 114 -17.82 20.44 6.81
N ASN A 115 -16.67 21.11 6.84
CA ASN A 115 -16.41 22.18 7.80
C ASN A 115 -17.36 23.38 7.59
N GLN A 116 -17.67 23.74 6.34
CA GLN A 116 -18.63 24.80 6.03
C GLN A 116 -20.05 24.43 6.47
N LEU A 117 -20.49 23.19 6.21
CA LEU A 117 -21.80 22.70 6.64
C LEU A 117 -21.89 22.68 8.18
N LYS A 118 -20.85 22.19 8.85
CA LYS A 118 -20.78 22.19 10.32
C LYS A 118 -20.83 23.61 10.90
N ALA A 119 -20.15 24.57 10.29
CA ALA A 119 -20.19 25.97 10.71
C ALA A 119 -21.58 26.59 10.53
N ARG A 120 -22.27 26.31 9.41
CA ARG A 120 -23.64 26.76 9.17
C ARG A 120 -24.62 26.16 10.17
N GLN A 121 -24.49 24.87 10.47
CA GLN A 121 -25.32 24.18 11.45
C GLN A 121 -25.12 24.78 12.85
N TYR A 122 -23.88 25.04 13.26
CA TYR A 122 -23.59 25.68 14.54
C TYR A 122 -24.23 27.09 14.65
N ILE A 123 -24.19 27.90 13.60
CA ILE A 123 -24.85 29.22 13.56
C ILE A 123 -26.38 29.06 13.66
N GLN A 124 -26.94 28.07 12.95
CA GLN A 124 -28.38 27.80 12.99
C GLN A 124 -28.83 27.34 14.38
N ASP A 125 -28.08 26.44 15.01
CA ASP A 125 -28.34 25.95 16.37
C ASP A 125 -28.21 27.09 17.41
N GLN A 126 -27.23 27.98 17.27
CA GLN A 126 -27.11 29.18 18.12
C GLN A 126 -28.26 30.17 17.94
N ASN A 127 -28.71 30.40 16.71
CA ASN A 127 -29.86 31.26 16.43
C ASN A 127 -31.17 30.65 16.94
N LEU A 128 -31.32 29.32 16.88
CA LEU A 128 -32.46 28.61 17.47
C LEU A 128 -32.45 28.67 19.00
N GLN A 129 -31.28 28.65 19.64
CA GLN A 129 -31.16 28.81 21.09
C GLN A 129 -31.44 30.25 21.55
N THR A 130 -30.94 31.27 20.84
CA THR A 130 -31.23 32.68 21.17
C THR A 130 -32.67 33.08 20.86
N SER A 131 -33.33 32.42 19.90
CA SER A 131 -34.76 32.66 19.62
C SER A 131 -35.72 31.91 20.55
N ARG A 132 -35.23 31.06 21.48
CA ARG A 132 -36.04 30.24 22.40
C ARG A 132 -36.34 30.89 23.75
N GLU A 133 -35.81 32.07 24.04
CA GLU A 133 -36.02 32.78 25.32
C GLU A 133 -36.50 34.23 25.10
N ASP A 134 -37.57 34.44 24.32
CA ASP A 134 -38.29 35.71 24.41
C ASP A 134 -39.34 35.60 25.55
N PRO A 135 -39.13 36.27 26.70
CA PRO A 135 -39.97 36.14 27.89
C PRO A 135 -41.42 36.55 27.63
N LYS A 136 -41.68 37.36 26.60
CA LYS A 136 -43.05 37.72 26.19
C LYS A 136 -43.82 36.53 25.63
N THR A 137 -43.14 35.66 24.89
CA THR A 137 -43.73 34.41 24.39
C THR A 137 -44.06 33.45 25.53
N THR A 138 -43.19 33.36 26.54
CA THR A 138 -43.43 32.54 27.74
C THR A 138 -44.60 33.07 28.58
N GLN A 139 -44.72 34.39 28.74
CA GLN A 139 -45.85 35.00 29.44
C GLN A 139 -47.17 34.85 28.68
N LEU A 140 -47.16 35.02 27.35
CA LEU A 140 -48.33 34.76 26.51
C LEU A 140 -48.73 33.29 26.55
N HIS A 141 -47.74 32.39 26.62
CA HIS A 141 -47.93 30.96 26.72
C HIS A 141 -48.58 30.55 28.06
N GLU A 142 -48.07 31.05 29.19
CA GLU A 142 -48.67 30.81 30.50
C GLU A 142 -50.08 31.41 30.62
N LEU A 143 -50.30 32.61 30.07
CA LEU A 143 -51.61 33.26 30.05
C LEU A 143 -52.64 32.43 29.25
N LEU A 144 -52.25 31.91 28.09
CA LEU A 144 -53.12 31.08 27.25
C LEU A 144 -53.48 29.76 27.92
N LEU A 145 -52.51 29.07 28.51
CA LEU A 145 -52.77 27.85 29.29
C LEU A 145 -53.73 28.12 30.45
N THR A 146 -53.54 29.23 31.17
CA THR A 146 -54.40 29.61 32.30
C THR A 146 -55.84 29.89 31.84
N LEU A 147 -56.01 30.57 30.70
CA LEU A 147 -57.32 30.84 30.10
C LEU A 147 -58.02 29.56 29.60
N ILE A 148 -57.28 28.60 29.06
CA ILE A 148 -57.82 27.32 28.60
C ILE A 148 -58.28 26.47 29.80
N ILE A 149 -57.49 26.44 30.89
CA ILE A 149 -57.84 25.73 32.13
C ILE A 149 -59.05 26.38 32.82
N GLN A 150 -59.05 27.71 32.99
CA GLN A 150 -60.18 28.43 33.60
C GLN A 150 -61.43 28.42 32.72
N GLY A 151 -61.25 28.41 31.39
CA GLY A 151 -62.32 28.33 30.40
C GLY A 151 -62.95 26.94 30.29
N GLY A 152 -62.42 25.93 31.02
CA GLY A 152 -62.98 24.59 31.04
C GLY A 152 -62.92 23.89 29.69
N TYR A 153 -61.85 24.09 28.92
CA TYR A 153 -61.68 23.42 27.63
C TYR A 153 -61.64 21.90 27.81
N GLN A 154 -62.53 21.18 27.10
CA GLN A 154 -62.74 19.74 27.26
C GLN A 154 -62.10 18.88 26.16
N GLY A 155 -61.20 19.43 25.33
CA GLY A 155 -60.53 18.67 24.26
C GLY A 155 -61.43 18.37 23.06
N THR A 156 -62.19 19.37 22.60
CA THR A 156 -63.15 19.21 21.50
C THR A 156 -62.61 19.62 20.13
N SER A 157 -61.33 20.00 20.03
CA SER A 157 -60.70 20.40 18.77
C SER A 157 -59.30 19.81 18.64
N ASP A 158 -59.18 18.85 17.73
CA ASP A 158 -57.93 18.13 17.44
C ASP A 158 -56.72 19.04 17.17
N LYS A 159 -56.97 20.23 16.61
CA LYS A 159 -55.92 21.23 16.35
C LYS A 159 -55.36 21.87 17.61
N ILE A 160 -56.21 22.12 18.61
CA ILE A 160 -55.80 22.69 19.89
C ILE A 160 -55.13 21.61 20.75
N ASP A 161 -55.62 20.37 20.68
CA ASP A 161 -55.04 19.24 21.40
C ASP A 161 -53.65 18.85 20.88
N GLN A 162 -53.44 18.83 19.56
CA GLN A 162 -52.10 18.64 18.97
C GLN A 162 -51.15 19.78 19.37
N TRP A 163 -51.65 21.01 19.38
CA TRP A 163 -50.85 22.16 19.78
C TRP A 163 -50.47 22.12 21.27
N LEU A 164 -51.36 21.66 22.15
CA LEU A 164 -51.07 21.44 23.58
C LEU A 164 -50.04 20.32 23.81
N GLN A 165 -50.05 19.27 22.97
CA GLN A 165 -49.05 18.20 23.04
C GLN A 165 -47.65 18.70 22.66
N ASP A 166 -47.53 19.45 21.57
CA ASP A 166 -46.25 20.05 21.13
C ASP A 166 -45.70 21.07 22.14
N LEU A 167 -46.56 21.62 23.00
CA LEU A 167 -46.22 22.57 24.05
C LEU A 167 -45.77 21.92 25.37
N THR A 168 -46.07 20.63 25.58
CA THR A 168 -45.72 19.90 26.83
C THR A 168 -44.51 18.97 26.68
N THR A 169 -43.97 18.83 25.46
CA THR A 169 -42.69 18.17 25.13
C THR A 169 -41.55 19.15 24.97
#